data_AF-A0A5Q4YXZ7-F1
#
_entry.id   AF-A0A5Q4YXZ7-F1
#
_cell.length_a   1.000
_cell.length_b   1.000
_cell.length_c   1.000
_cell.angle_alpha   90.00
_cell.angle_beta   90.00
_cell.angle_gamma   90.00
#
_symmetry.space_group_name_H-M   'P 1'
#
loop_
_entity.id
_entity.type
_entity.pdbx_description
1 polymer ?
#
loop_
_entity_poly.entity_id
_entity_poly.type
_entity_poly.pdbx_seq_one_letter_code
_entity_poly.pdbx_strand_id
1 'polypeptide(L)' 'MGVAVASEWAFTPELKSGTVVSVMDDWLLPTISLAAVYPTGRLASTKARQFTAFVENCLADEAAPASRTTASTLESAKPA' A
#
# COMPACT_ATOMS: atom_id res chain seq x y z
N MET A 1 20.50 -12.71 10.25
CA MET A 1 19.52 -11.91 11.03
C MET A 1 19.41 -10.55 10.37
N GLY A 2 18.21 -10.09 10.07
CA GLY A 2 17.99 -8.84 9.35
C GLY A 2 16.53 -8.37 9.44
N VAL A 3 16.26 -7.22 8.81
CA VAL A 3 14.92 -6.63 8.70
C VAL A 3 14.31 -7.03 7.37
N ALA A 4 12.99 -7.22 7.33
CA ALA A 4 12.23 -7.48 6.11
C ALA A 4 10.96 -6.64 6.10
N VAL A 5 10.55 -6.20 4.90
CA VAL A 5 9.23 -5.63 4.67
C VAL A 5 8.31 -6.78 4.26
N ALA A 6 7.24 -7.00 5.03
CA ALA A 6 6.29 -8.07 4.78
C ALA A 6 4.88 -7.65 5.17
N SER A 7 3.87 -8.38 4.69
CA SER A 7 2.49 -8.18 5.12
C SER A 7 2.32 -8.57 6.58
N GLU A 8 1.63 -7.72 7.36
CA GLU A 8 1.32 -7.98 8.77
C GLU A 8 0.53 -9.28 8.97
N TRP A 9 -0.37 -9.60 8.02
CA TRP A 9 -1.10 -10.88 8.02
C TRP A 9 -0.11 -12.04 8.11
N ALA A 10 0.96 -12.00 7.31
CA ALA A 10 1.90 -13.10 7.19
C ALA A 10 2.66 -13.38 8.50
N PHE A 11 2.70 -12.41 9.43
CA PHE A 11 3.43 -12.49 10.71
C PHE A 11 2.53 -12.30 11.93
N THR A 12 1.21 -12.41 11.77
CA THR A 12 0.25 -12.21 12.87
C THR A 12 0.54 -13.07 14.12
N PRO A 13 0.86 -14.39 14.03
CA PRO A 13 1.17 -15.16 15.23
C PRO A 13 2.49 -14.76 15.88
N GLU A 14 3.51 -14.42 15.10
CA GLU A 14 4.84 -14.03 15.59
C GLU A 14 4.85 -12.62 16.21
N LEU A 15 4.03 -11.71 15.69
CA LEU A 15 3.79 -10.40 16.28
C LEU A 15 3.08 -10.53 17.63
N LYS A 16 2.11 -11.46 17.74
CA LYS A 16 1.44 -11.75 19.02
C LYS A 16 2.37 -12.40 20.04
N SER A 17 3.30 -13.25 19.60
CA SER A 17 4.27 -13.89 20.49
C SER A 17 5.49 -13.02 20.81
N GLY A 18 5.69 -11.91 20.10
CA GLY A 18 6.86 -11.03 20.24
C GLY A 18 8.14 -11.59 19.61
N THR A 19 8.04 -12.65 18.80
CA THR A 19 9.18 -13.20 18.06
C THR A 19 9.59 -12.28 16.91
N VAL A 20 8.62 -11.52 16.38
CA VAL A 20 8.82 -10.44 15.41
C VAL A 20 8.25 -9.16 16.02
N VAL A 21 8.91 -8.04 15.76
CA VAL A 21 8.50 -6.72 16.26
C VAL A 21 8.44 -5.76 15.07
N SER A 22 7.38 -4.93 15.01
CA SER A 22 7.29 -3.86 14.03
C SER A 22 8.35 -2.79 14.31
N VAL A 23 9.01 -2.32 13.27
CA VAL A 23 10.00 -1.24 13.35
C VAL A 23 9.67 -0.21 12.29
N MET A 24 9.92 1.07 12.58
CA MET A 24 9.60 2.20 11.69
C MET A 24 8.10 2.33 11.41
N ASP A 25 7.27 2.37 12.45
CA ASP A 25 5.81 2.52 12.31
C ASP A 25 5.39 3.86 11.66
N ASP A 26 6.26 4.88 11.71
CA ASP A 26 6.05 6.17 11.03
C ASP A 26 6.40 6.14 9.54
N TRP A 27 6.96 5.03 9.04
CA TRP A 27 7.33 4.89 7.64
C TRP A 27 6.20 4.21 6.86
N LEU A 28 5.62 4.95 5.93
CA LEU A 28 4.62 4.43 5.00
C LEU A 28 5.29 3.95 3.73
N LEU A 29 4.86 2.78 3.24
CA LEU A 29 5.28 2.27 1.95
C LEU A 29 4.84 3.27 0.85
N PRO A 30 5.71 3.60 -0.12
CA PRO A 30 5.32 4.45 -1.24
C PRO A 30 4.10 3.88 -1.96
N THR A 31 3.21 4.77 -2.42
CA THR A 31 2.04 4.36 -3.20
C THR A 31 2.47 3.58 -4.44
N ILE A 32 1.90 2.39 -4.61
CA ILE A 32 2.14 1.55 -5.78
C ILE A 32 0.92 1.57 -6.70
N SER A 33 1.16 1.45 -8.00
CA SER A 33 0.10 1.28 -8.99
C SER A 33 -0.45 -0.15 -8.90
N LEU A 34 -1.77 -0.28 -8.75
CA LEU A 34 -2.47 -1.56 -8.78
C LEU A 34 -3.30 -1.66 -10.06
N ALA A 35 -3.22 -2.81 -10.74
CA ALA A 35 -3.94 -3.04 -11.99
C ALA A 35 -4.64 -4.41 -11.98
N ALA A 36 -5.85 -4.47 -12.53
CA ALA A 36 -6.53 -5.74 -12.80
C ALA A 36 -6.05 -6.34 -14.13
N VAL A 37 -5.68 -7.61 -14.12
CA VAL A 37 -5.20 -8.33 -15.31
C VAL A 37 -6.31 -9.23 -15.85
N TYR A 38 -6.56 -9.15 -17.16
CA TYR A 38 -7.53 -9.99 -17.86
C TYR A 38 -6.81 -10.90 -18.88
N PRO A 39 -7.33 -12.11 -19.16
CA PRO A 39 -6.77 -12.99 -20.19
C PRO A 39 -6.69 -12.29 -21.55
N THR A 40 -5.62 -12.54 -22.30
CA THR A 40 -5.41 -11.96 -23.63
C THR A 40 -6.35 -12.58 -24.68
N GLY A 41 -6.62 -11.83 -25.76
CA GLY A 41 -7.38 -12.32 -26.91
C GLY A 41 -8.90 -12.18 -26.84
N ARG A 42 -9.46 -11.69 -25.72
CA ARG A 42 -10.90 -11.34 -25.61
C ARG A 42 -11.06 -10.06 -24.81
N LEU A 43 -12.07 -9.26 -25.16
CA LEU A 43 -12.47 -8.13 -24.32
C LEU A 43 -12.98 -8.67 -22.97
N ALA A 44 -12.51 -8.07 -21.87
CA ALA A 44 -13.00 -8.40 -20.54
C ALA A 44 -14.53 -8.27 -20.48
N SER A 45 -15.20 -9.29 -19.96
CA SER A 45 -16.65 -9.28 -19.87
C SER A 45 -17.14 -8.09 -19.04
N THR A 46 -18.36 -7.62 -19.31
CA THR A 46 -18.96 -6.55 -18.50
C THR A 46 -18.98 -6.91 -17.01
N LYS A 47 -19.29 -8.17 -16.67
CA LYS A 47 -19.27 -8.64 -15.28
C LYS A 47 -17.87 -8.54 -14.65
N ALA A 48 -16.82 -8.93 -15.37
CA ALA A 48 -15.45 -8.83 -14.88
C ALA A 48 -15.03 -7.37 -14.63
N ARG A 49 -15.38 -6.46 -15.55
CA ARG A 49 -15.10 -5.02 -15.39
C ARG A 49 -15.89 -4.41 -14.22
N GLN A 50 -17.14 -4.79 -14.04
CA GLN A 50 -17.96 -4.35 -12.90
C GLN A 50 -17.42 -4.87 -11.57
N PHE A 51 -16.94 -6.12 -11.53
CA PHE A 51 -16.27 -6.65 -10.34
C PHE A 51 -14.99 -5.89 -10.02
N THR A 52 -14.16 -5.58 -11.02
CA THR A 52 -12.97 -4.76 -10.82
C THR A 52 -13.31 -3.37 -10.28
N ALA A 53 -14.31 -2.69 -10.84
CA ALA A 53 -14.75 -1.38 -10.36
C ALA A 53 -15.26 -1.43 -8.90
N PHE A 54 -15.94 -2.52 -8.52
CA PHE A 54 -16.35 -2.76 -7.13
C PHE A 54 -15.14 -2.90 -6.19
N VAL A 55 -14.14 -3.72 -6.56
CA VAL A 55 -12.92 -3.91 -5.76
C VAL A 55 -12.14 -2.62 -5.64
N GLU A 56 -12.01 -1.85 -6.73
CA GLU A 56 -11.38 -0.53 -6.73
C GLU A 56 -12.05 0.41 -5.70
N ASN A 57 -13.39 0.43 -5.64
CA ASN A 57 -14.11 1.24 -4.67
C ASN A 57 -13.89 0.76 -3.22
N CYS A 58 -13.82 -0.54 -2.97
CA CYS A 58 -13.51 -1.08 -1.65
C CYS A 58 -12.10 -0.70 -1.18
N LEU A 59 -11.13 -0.72 -2.09
CA LEU A 59 -9.74 -0.36 -1.79
C LEU A 59 -9.57 1.16 -1.64
N ALA A 60 -10.33 1.97 -2.38
CA ALA A 60 -10.28 3.43 -2.25
C ALA A 60 -10.81 3.92 -0.88
N ASP A 61 -11.78 3.22 -0.29
CA ASP A 61 -12.30 3.53 1.05
C ASP A 61 -11.25 3.25 2.15
N GLU A 62 -10.46 2.19 1.99
CA GLU A 62 -9.34 1.87 2.89
C GLU A 62 -8.14 2.82 2.67
N ALA A 63 -7.83 3.12 1.41
CA ALA A 63 -6.70 3.94 0.99
C ALA A 63 -6.95 5.45 1.15
N ALA A 64 -7.82 5.87 2.08
CA ALA A 64 -7.91 7.24 2.53
C ALA A 64 -7.04 7.47 3.79
N PRO A 65 -5.69 7.51 3.70
CA PRO A 65 -4.91 8.13 4.74
C PRO A 65 -5.19 9.62 4.68
N ALA A 66 -5.60 10.17 5.81
CA ALA A 66 -5.70 11.60 6.06
C ALA A 66 -4.54 12.32 5.36
N SER A 67 -4.88 13.22 4.44
CA SER A 67 -3.98 14.23 3.89
C SER A 67 -3.52 15.12 5.04
N ARG A 68 -2.57 14.63 5.85
CA ARG A 68 -1.93 15.40 6.90
C ARG A 68 -0.74 16.07 6.26
N THR A 69 -1.03 17.24 5.71
CA THR A 69 -0.15 18.39 5.60
C THR A 69 1.18 18.21 6.35
N THR A 70 2.23 17.83 5.64
CA THR A 70 3.54 18.45 5.80
C THR A 70 3.94 18.98 4.43
N ALA A 71 3.27 20.09 4.09
CA ALA A 71 3.83 21.04 3.16
C ALA A 71 5.23 21.44 3.67
N SER A 72 6.21 21.28 2.78
CA SER A 72 7.31 22.22 2.60
C SER A 72 8.17 22.52 3.84
N THR A 73 9.19 21.72 4.07
CA THR A 73 10.47 22.19 4.63
C THR A 73 11.54 21.21 4.19
N LEU A 74 12.07 21.37 2.98
CA LEU A 74 13.40 20.90 2.54
C LEU A 74 13.73 21.53 1.17
N GLU A 75 13.60 22.87 1.08
CA GLU A 75 14.26 23.67 0.04
C GLU A 75 14.92 24.89 0.70
N SER A 76 16.00 24.64 1.43
CA SER A 76 17.00 25.67 1.77
C SER A 76 18.23 25.00 2.37
N ALA A 77 19.12 24.55 1.49
CA ALA A 77 20.54 24.40 1.81
C ALA A 77 21.36 24.26 0.52
N LYS A 78 21.55 25.37 -0.20
CA LYS A 78 22.67 25.53 -1.13
C LYS A 78 23.73 26.38 -0.44
N PRO A 79 24.91 25.86 -0.07
CA PRO A 79 26.02 26.70 0.30
C PRO A 79 26.85 27.11 -0.92
N ALA A 80 27.51 28.24 -0.72
CA ALA A 80 28.23 29.11 -1.66
C ALA A 80 29.41 28.46 -2.38
#